data_AF-A0A497G8Z3-F1
#
_entry.id   AF-A0A497G8Z3-F1
#
_cell.length_a   1.000
_cell.length_b   1.000
_cell.length_c   1.000
_cell.angle_alpha   90.00
_cell.angle_beta   90.00
_cell.angle_gamma   90.00
#
_symmetry.space_group_name_H-M   'P 1'
#
loop_
_entity.id
_entity.type
_entity.pdbx_description
1 polymer ?
#
loop_
_entity_poly.entity_id
_entity_poly.type
_entity_poly.pdbx_seq_one_letter_code
_entity_poly.pdbx_strand_id
1 'polypeptide(L)'
;MEKKDDRLEKEQDLPIDPRLVIQTSRGTVRYLIDAIVELVTNSDDSYRRLEQEGVSTEGEITIRVRRLKYGKCEKLEVIDFAEGMTKEQLKQALKFAGETSGFEKGRSVRGFFGRGLKEAILALGRGEIYTIKNGELSRAVLWREGNKPKYRPPKKSYIPNEEERREIGIVGKDGTAVKIDITNEKIKCPSYKTLLSQIAKHFALRDINSAVNRKVTLIFESPEKHGLIHKSFVSYQPPEGKKVIEQSMRLPRYGDRIEIKIYESEEELESPYNNPFARAGLLIKTSGTIVDNQLFKYQNERAGRFFFGEVNWLDLAERLRKGEPLLDLNRVGIEWQHEICQVLQEEIEKILEPLVKKKEKQIKTKLTPLSKKMEKLNKNVCSLLNRLAKKHIAELPPGEELPNGEMEINGLTIKPSYANVEIDRERYFSVYAPAIILNSHQVEVTSSNSHIQVLDQTVELIPHPKYPNIHYGRFRIAGKMNGEEGTIICKLDDHSAVAKVKVAELGKIGKRRGPKGGFFHSIRPAMEENPSQRARYDESNRTVWIYIKFPGVERYFGNDLSFKGEESKPMYAELVGEAFCKFIARYDVEHGKFPIMGDPINAFAIAMDEAQKRYLHLIHEAVFKHRL
;
A
#
# COMPACT_ATOMS: atom_id res chain seq x y z
N MET A 1 -12.70 -6.15 48.67
CA MET A 1 -12.53 -5.91 47.21
C MET A 1 -11.39 -4.93 47.03
N GLU A 2 -10.18 -5.40 46.70
CA GLU A 2 -9.13 -4.50 46.18
C GLU A 2 -9.65 -3.84 44.90
N LYS A 3 -9.37 -2.55 44.68
CA LYS A 3 -9.80 -1.85 43.45
C LYS A 3 -9.11 -2.53 42.26
N LYS A 4 -9.80 -2.63 41.09
CA LYS A 4 -9.23 -3.16 39.82
C LYS A 4 -7.86 -2.52 39.46
N ASP A 5 -7.55 -1.35 40.03
CA ASP A 5 -6.32 -0.59 39.79
C ASP A 5 -5.11 -0.99 40.64
N ASP A 6 -5.29 -1.67 41.79
CA ASP A 6 -4.20 -2.09 42.68
C ASP A 6 -3.38 -3.29 42.13
N ARG A 7 -3.89 -3.90 41.06
CA ARG A 7 -3.34 -5.10 40.38
C ARG A 7 -2.43 -4.78 39.21
N LEU A 8 -2.34 -3.50 38.84
CA LEU A 8 -1.41 -2.99 37.84
C LEU A 8 -0.26 -2.26 38.53
N GLU A 9 0.89 -2.21 37.88
CA GLU A 9 1.96 -1.34 38.35
C GLU A 9 1.56 0.13 38.13
N LYS A 10 2.39 1.02 38.69
CA LYS A 10 2.27 2.44 38.37
C LYS A 10 2.47 2.64 36.87
N GLU A 11 1.86 3.69 36.37
CA GLU A 11 2.05 4.16 35.00
C GLU A 11 3.53 4.36 34.71
N GLN A 12 3.94 3.88 33.54
CA GLN A 12 5.30 4.00 33.03
C GLN A 12 5.24 4.56 31.61
N ASP A 13 6.17 5.47 31.31
CA ASP A 13 6.46 5.84 29.93
C ASP A 13 7.14 4.64 29.24
N LEU A 14 6.84 4.43 27.96
CA LEU A 14 7.57 3.44 27.18
C LEU A 14 9.01 3.92 26.94
N PRO A 15 10.04 3.08 27.13
CA PRO A 15 11.46 3.45 27.05
C PRO A 15 11.96 3.57 25.60
N ILE A 16 11.28 4.37 24.77
CA ILE A 16 11.63 4.62 23.36
C ILE A 16 11.32 6.07 23.02
N ASP A 17 12.05 6.63 22.06
CA ASP A 17 11.69 7.91 21.44
C ASP A 17 10.22 7.90 20.99
N PRO A 18 9.36 8.74 21.62
CA PRO A 18 7.94 8.78 21.31
C PRO A 18 7.66 9.07 19.83
N ARG A 19 8.52 9.84 19.16
CA ARG A 19 8.37 10.18 17.73
C ARG A 19 8.57 8.96 16.84
N LEU A 20 9.55 8.09 17.16
CA LEU A 20 9.80 6.87 16.42
C LEU A 20 8.61 5.92 16.51
N VAL A 21 8.08 5.68 17.72
CA VAL A 21 6.90 4.82 17.93
C VAL A 21 5.68 5.36 17.20
N ILE A 22 5.48 6.68 17.15
CA ILE A 22 4.38 7.30 16.41
C ILE A 22 4.54 7.11 14.89
N GLN A 23 5.73 7.37 14.36
CA GLN A 23 5.97 7.24 12.93
C GLN A 23 5.82 5.79 12.47
N THR A 24 6.39 4.84 13.23
CA THR A 24 6.25 3.42 12.93
C THR A 24 4.79 2.95 13.09
N SER A 25 4.12 3.24 14.21
CA SER A 25 2.72 2.79 14.40
C SER A 25 1.75 3.34 13.36
N ARG A 26 1.87 4.63 12.97
CA ARG A 26 1.02 5.23 11.93
C ARG A 26 1.38 4.79 10.51
N GLY A 27 2.66 4.52 10.23
CA GLY A 27 3.11 3.97 8.96
C GLY A 27 2.64 2.52 8.77
N THR A 28 2.66 1.76 9.87
CA THR A 28 2.35 0.33 9.87
C THR A 28 0.85 0.04 9.89
N VAL A 29 0.07 0.75 10.72
CA VAL A 29 -1.38 0.52 10.93
C VAL A 29 -2.14 1.72 10.37
N ARG A 30 -2.61 1.56 9.13
CA ARG A 30 -3.33 2.61 8.39
C ARG A 30 -4.83 2.43 8.45
N TYR A 31 -5.28 1.17 8.53
CA TYR A 31 -6.68 0.79 8.54
C TYR A 31 -6.99 -0.20 9.67
N LEU A 32 -8.28 -0.33 10.01
CA LEU A 32 -8.75 -1.30 11.02
C LEU A 32 -8.30 -2.74 10.71
N ILE A 33 -8.30 -3.11 9.43
CA ILE A 33 -7.88 -4.44 8.98
C ILE A 33 -6.40 -4.74 9.31
N ASP A 34 -5.52 -3.73 9.31
CA ASP A 34 -4.11 -3.93 9.66
C ASP A 34 -3.98 -4.42 11.11
N ALA A 35 -4.73 -3.83 12.04
CA ALA A 35 -4.73 -4.27 13.44
C ALA A 35 -5.38 -5.65 13.61
N ILE A 36 -6.47 -5.94 12.91
CA ILE A 36 -7.11 -7.27 12.95
C ILE A 36 -6.14 -8.35 12.47
N VAL A 37 -5.43 -8.08 11.37
CA VAL A 37 -4.43 -8.99 10.80
C VAL A 37 -3.37 -9.35 11.85
N GLU A 38 -2.86 -8.36 12.59
CA GLU A 38 -1.83 -8.60 13.60
C GLU A 38 -2.37 -9.32 14.84
N LEU A 39 -3.55 -8.96 15.33
CA LEU A 39 -4.13 -9.62 16.50
C LEU A 39 -4.52 -11.08 16.21
N VAL A 40 -5.15 -11.36 15.06
CA VAL A 40 -5.55 -12.72 14.67
C VAL A 40 -4.35 -13.62 14.45
N THR A 41 -3.25 -13.09 13.92
CA THR A 41 -2.05 -13.88 13.65
C THR A 41 -1.22 -14.13 14.91
N ASN A 42 -1.23 -13.21 15.88
CA ASN A 42 -0.71 -13.50 17.22
C ASN A 42 -1.49 -14.63 17.91
N SER A 43 -2.82 -14.66 17.74
CA SER A 43 -3.66 -15.77 18.23
C SER A 43 -3.33 -17.09 17.52
N ASP A 44 -3.17 -17.09 16.19
CA ASP A 44 -2.78 -18.30 15.45
C ASP A 44 -1.38 -18.79 15.81
N ASP A 45 -0.41 -17.88 15.99
CA ASP A 45 0.94 -18.22 16.49
C ASP A 45 0.88 -18.91 17.86
N SER A 46 -0.05 -18.50 18.72
CA SER A 46 -0.32 -19.13 20.03
C SER A 46 -0.86 -20.55 19.89
N TYR A 47 -1.83 -20.76 19.00
CA TYR A 47 -2.34 -22.10 18.71
C TYR A 47 -1.29 -23.02 18.08
N ARG A 48 -0.46 -22.50 17.17
CA ARG A 48 0.62 -23.29 16.55
C ARG A 48 1.63 -23.82 17.57
N ARG A 49 1.94 -23.04 18.62
CA ARG A 49 2.84 -23.50 19.69
C ARG A 49 2.23 -24.68 20.46
N LEU A 50 0.96 -24.59 20.83
CA LEU A 50 0.24 -25.70 21.46
C LEU A 50 0.23 -26.96 20.58
N GLU A 51 0.00 -26.81 19.28
CA GLU A 51 -0.01 -27.95 18.35
C GLU A 51 1.36 -28.57 18.14
N GLN A 52 2.43 -27.77 18.14
CA GLN A 52 3.81 -28.26 18.12
C GLN A 52 4.15 -29.09 19.36
N GLU A 53 3.52 -28.78 20.50
CA GLU A 53 3.60 -29.56 21.73
C GLU A 53 2.63 -30.77 21.75
N GLY A 54 1.87 -31.00 20.66
CA GLY A 54 0.92 -32.10 20.54
C GLY A 54 -0.39 -31.88 21.28
N VAL A 55 -0.67 -30.66 21.76
CA VAL A 55 -1.91 -30.32 22.46
C VAL A 55 -3.04 -30.15 21.43
N SER A 56 -4.14 -30.87 21.64
CA SER A 56 -5.35 -30.72 20.82
C SER A 56 -6.03 -29.39 21.12
N THR A 57 -6.39 -28.63 20.08
CA THR A 57 -7.02 -27.31 20.23
C THR A 57 -8.22 -27.17 19.29
N GLU A 58 -9.20 -26.35 19.69
CA GLU A 58 -10.35 -25.99 18.85
C GLU A 58 -10.03 -24.84 17.86
N GLY A 59 -8.89 -24.16 18.04
CA GLY A 59 -8.44 -23.06 17.18
C GLY A 59 -9.41 -21.87 17.08
N GLU A 60 -10.17 -21.59 18.13
CA GLU A 60 -11.20 -20.55 18.12
C GLU A 60 -10.59 -19.14 18.27
N ILE A 61 -10.89 -18.27 17.30
CA ILE A 61 -10.50 -16.85 17.33
C ILE A 61 -11.75 -16.00 17.09
N THR A 62 -12.13 -15.19 18.06
CA THR A 62 -13.28 -14.29 17.97
C THR A 62 -12.84 -12.85 17.78
N ILE A 63 -13.31 -12.23 16.70
CA ILE A 63 -13.13 -10.80 16.40
C ILE A 63 -14.46 -10.12 16.70
N ARG A 64 -14.49 -9.15 17.61
CA ARG A 64 -15.66 -8.32 17.89
C ARG A 64 -15.42 -6.88 17.47
N VAL A 65 -16.34 -6.31 16.72
CA VAL A 65 -16.25 -4.92 16.28
C VAL A 65 -17.55 -4.21 16.58
N ARG A 66 -17.46 -3.02 17.18
CA ARG A 66 -18.60 -2.15 17.43
C ARG A 66 -18.49 -0.90 16.56
N ARG A 67 -19.40 -0.77 15.60
CA ARG A 67 -19.42 0.31 14.60
C ARG A 67 -20.57 1.28 14.86
N LEU A 68 -20.24 2.57 14.86
CA LEU A 68 -21.17 3.69 14.99
C LEU A 68 -21.49 4.33 13.62
N LYS A 69 -22.27 5.40 13.62
CA LYS A 69 -22.59 6.24 12.45
C LYS A 69 -21.33 6.72 11.73
N TYR A 70 -21.49 7.00 10.44
CA TYR A 70 -20.43 7.53 9.56
C TYR A 70 -19.14 6.69 9.51
N GLY A 71 -19.23 5.39 9.87
CA GLY A 71 -18.07 4.50 9.85
C GLY A 71 -17.10 4.72 11.00
N LYS A 72 -17.48 5.41 12.08
CA LYS A 72 -16.66 5.47 13.30
C LYS A 72 -16.61 4.09 13.94
N CYS A 73 -15.40 3.61 14.24
CA CYS A 73 -15.21 2.40 15.03
C CYS A 73 -15.11 2.82 16.50
N GLU A 74 -15.90 2.20 17.37
CA GLU A 74 -15.82 2.47 18.81
C GLU A 74 -14.93 1.47 19.52
N LYS A 75 -15.10 0.18 19.20
CA LYS A 75 -14.33 -0.91 19.82
C LYS A 75 -13.89 -1.97 18.82
N LEU A 76 -12.71 -2.52 19.08
CA LEU A 76 -12.20 -3.76 18.48
C LEU A 76 -11.76 -4.69 19.61
N GLU A 77 -12.26 -5.92 19.61
CA GLU A 77 -11.79 -6.98 20.50
C GLU A 77 -11.33 -8.19 19.66
N VAL A 78 -10.20 -8.79 20.02
CA VAL A 78 -9.77 -10.08 19.47
C VAL A 78 -9.48 -11.01 20.64
N ILE A 79 -10.12 -12.18 20.62
CA ILE A 79 -10.13 -13.14 21.72
C ILE A 79 -9.73 -14.50 21.17
N ASP A 80 -8.76 -15.14 21.79
CA ASP A 80 -8.42 -16.54 21.55
C ASP A 80 -8.51 -17.36 22.84
N PHE A 81 -8.55 -18.68 22.65
CA PHE A 81 -8.56 -19.68 23.71
C PHE A 81 -7.33 -20.59 23.58
N ALA A 82 -6.17 -19.99 23.31
CA ALA A 82 -4.89 -20.69 23.17
C ALA A 82 -4.16 -20.75 24.54
N GLU A 83 -2.84 -20.65 24.55
CA GLU A 83 -2.03 -20.96 25.75
C GLU A 83 -2.06 -19.89 26.87
N GLY A 84 -2.50 -18.66 26.55
CA GLY A 84 -2.39 -17.51 27.45
C GLY A 84 -0.95 -17.08 27.79
N MET A 85 -0.78 -16.16 28.73
CA MET A 85 0.53 -15.72 29.21
C MET A 85 0.52 -15.61 30.73
N THR A 86 1.62 -16.02 31.36
CA THR A 86 1.88 -15.65 32.76
C THR A 86 2.09 -14.13 32.87
N LYS A 87 2.03 -13.61 34.09
CA LYS A 87 2.34 -12.20 34.39
C LYS A 87 3.71 -11.78 33.85
N GLU A 88 4.72 -12.62 34.04
CA GLU A 88 6.10 -12.41 33.61
C GLU A 88 6.20 -12.44 32.07
N GLN A 89 5.52 -13.38 31.41
CA GLN A 89 5.44 -13.43 29.94
C GLN A 89 4.76 -12.18 29.38
N LEU A 90 3.66 -11.72 29.99
CA LEU A 90 2.97 -10.50 29.58
C LEU A 90 3.85 -9.25 29.76
N LYS A 91 4.58 -9.13 30.89
CA LYS A 91 5.57 -8.05 31.07
C LYS A 91 6.62 -8.07 29.97
N GLN A 92 7.14 -9.25 29.66
CA GLN A 92 8.18 -9.40 28.66
C GLN A 92 7.66 -9.08 27.25
N ALA A 93 6.42 -9.44 26.92
CA ALA A 93 5.77 -9.08 25.64
C ALA A 93 5.58 -7.55 25.49
N LEU A 94 5.44 -6.83 26.61
CA LEU A 94 5.31 -5.38 26.62
C LEU A 94 6.64 -4.64 26.39
N LYS A 95 7.79 -5.27 26.69
CA LYS A 95 9.12 -4.70 26.40
C LYS A 95 9.36 -4.57 24.90
N PHE A 96 10.02 -3.49 24.45
CA PHE A 96 10.27 -3.23 23.03
C PHE A 96 11.64 -3.73 22.55
N ALA A 97 11.76 -3.86 21.23
CA ALA A 97 12.84 -4.54 20.52
C ALA A 97 14.27 -4.03 20.82
N GLY A 98 14.45 -2.83 21.40
CA GLY A 98 15.77 -2.31 21.77
C GLY A 98 16.38 -2.95 23.04
N GLU A 99 15.57 -3.58 23.90
CA GLU A 99 16.01 -4.13 25.20
C GLU A 99 16.16 -5.66 25.22
N THR A 100 15.99 -6.34 24.08
CA THR A 100 15.78 -7.80 24.02
C THR A 100 16.86 -8.55 23.23
N SER A 101 18.12 -8.38 23.62
CA SER A 101 19.27 -9.17 23.09
C SER A 101 19.14 -10.69 23.32
N GLY A 102 18.24 -11.14 24.22
CA GLY A 102 17.98 -12.56 24.49
C GLY A 102 16.75 -13.17 23.81
N PHE A 103 15.90 -12.38 23.12
CA PHE A 103 14.60 -12.84 22.59
C PHE A 103 14.65 -13.28 21.11
N GLU A 104 15.77 -13.07 20.43
CA GLU A 104 15.93 -13.41 19.00
C GLU A 104 15.84 -14.91 18.73
N LYS A 105 16.24 -15.76 19.69
CA LYS A 105 16.25 -17.23 19.56
C LYS A 105 14.88 -17.92 19.65
N GLY A 106 13.78 -17.19 19.82
CA GLY A 106 12.42 -17.75 19.87
C GLY A 106 11.34 -16.90 19.21
N ARG A 107 11.73 -15.80 18.56
CA ARG A 107 10.78 -14.87 17.92
C ARG A 107 10.16 -15.54 16.69
N SER A 108 8.82 -15.49 16.58
CA SER A 108 8.14 -15.87 15.34
C SER A 108 8.59 -14.94 14.21
N VAL A 109 8.55 -15.43 12.97
CA VAL A 109 8.93 -14.62 11.79
C VAL A 109 8.16 -13.31 11.79
N ARG A 110 6.86 -13.37 12.16
CA ARG A 110 5.99 -12.21 12.26
C ARG A 110 6.43 -11.19 13.30
N GLY A 111 7.07 -11.63 14.39
CA GLY A 111 7.62 -10.73 15.39
C GLY A 111 8.70 -9.78 14.86
N PHE A 112 9.34 -10.07 13.72
CA PHE A 112 10.27 -9.15 13.05
C PHE A 112 9.55 -8.03 12.30
N PHE A 113 8.28 -8.22 11.95
CA PHE A 113 7.45 -7.22 11.29
C PHE A 113 7.02 -6.19 12.35
N GLY A 114 7.19 -4.90 12.06
CA GLY A 114 7.04 -3.77 12.98
C GLY A 114 5.59 -3.42 13.30
N ARG A 115 4.74 -4.45 13.37
CA ARG A 115 3.28 -4.41 13.47
C ARG A 115 2.81 -5.19 14.70
N GLY A 116 3.60 -5.17 15.77
CA GLY A 116 3.27 -5.92 16.98
C GLY A 116 1.94 -5.48 17.61
N LEU A 117 1.51 -6.29 18.59
CA LEU A 117 0.37 -6.01 19.47
C LEU A 117 0.33 -4.55 19.95
N LYS A 118 1.49 -3.97 20.25
CA LYS A 118 1.63 -2.64 20.83
C LYS A 118 1.36 -1.54 19.79
N GLU A 119 1.91 -1.68 18.60
CA GLU A 119 1.69 -0.77 17.48
C GLU A 119 0.22 -0.74 17.07
N ALA A 120 -0.44 -1.91 17.03
CA ALA A 120 -1.88 -2.01 16.80
C ALA A 120 -2.66 -1.21 17.87
N ILE A 121 -2.40 -1.45 19.15
CA ILE A 121 -3.07 -0.72 20.23
C ILE A 121 -2.83 0.81 20.13
N LEU A 122 -1.57 1.23 20.03
CA LEU A 122 -1.18 2.65 20.05
C LEU A 122 -1.66 3.42 18.80
N ALA A 123 -1.78 2.73 17.67
CA ALA A 123 -2.33 3.32 16.44
C ALA A 123 -3.85 3.54 16.55
N LEU A 124 -4.57 2.63 17.22
CA LEU A 124 -6.04 2.69 17.31
C LEU A 124 -6.54 3.54 18.49
N GLY A 125 -5.91 3.44 19.66
CA GLY A 125 -6.34 4.17 20.85
C GLY A 125 -5.82 3.58 22.16
N ARG A 126 -6.75 3.19 23.04
CA ARG A 126 -6.44 2.62 24.36
C ARG A 126 -6.77 1.14 24.36
N GLY A 127 -5.76 0.32 24.62
CA GLY A 127 -5.87 -1.14 24.64
C GLY A 127 -5.71 -1.72 26.03
N GLU A 128 -6.49 -2.76 26.30
CA GLU A 128 -6.37 -3.62 27.46
C GLU A 128 -6.08 -5.04 26.99
N ILE A 129 -5.08 -5.67 27.59
CA ILE A 129 -4.69 -7.04 27.33
C ILE A 129 -5.06 -7.83 28.57
N TYR A 130 -5.96 -8.80 28.41
CA TYR A 130 -6.32 -9.79 29.41
C TYR A 130 -5.78 -11.14 28.96
N THR A 131 -5.16 -11.88 29.86
CA THR A 131 -4.60 -13.19 29.50
C THR A 131 -4.69 -14.13 30.68
N ILE A 132 -5.20 -15.34 30.45
CA ILE A 132 -5.41 -16.37 31.45
C ILE A 132 -4.53 -17.55 31.10
N LYS A 133 -3.65 -17.94 32.01
CA LYS A 133 -2.80 -19.13 31.88
C LYS A 133 -2.80 -19.92 33.17
N ASN A 134 -3.00 -21.23 33.08
CA ASN A 134 -3.16 -22.12 34.22
C ASN A 134 -4.24 -21.61 35.20
N GLY A 135 -5.32 -21.04 34.67
CA GLY A 135 -6.41 -20.49 35.48
C GLY A 135 -6.16 -19.12 36.12
N GLU A 136 -4.95 -18.56 36.05
CA GLU A 136 -4.63 -17.24 36.60
C GLU A 136 -4.72 -16.13 35.55
N LEU A 137 -5.42 -15.05 35.88
CA LEU A 137 -5.57 -13.85 35.06
C LEU A 137 -4.45 -12.83 35.32
N SER A 138 -3.84 -12.35 34.24
CA SER A 138 -2.98 -11.17 34.20
C SER A 138 -3.58 -10.11 33.27
N ARG A 139 -3.35 -8.83 33.59
CA ARG A 139 -3.87 -7.69 32.82
C ARG A 139 -2.79 -6.64 32.59
N ALA A 140 -2.79 -6.04 31.41
CA ALA A 140 -2.02 -4.85 31.11
C ALA A 140 -2.87 -3.81 30.37
N VAL A 141 -2.47 -2.55 30.47
CA VAL A 141 -3.12 -1.44 29.76
C VAL A 141 -2.06 -0.65 29.01
N LEU A 142 -2.34 -0.28 27.77
CA LEU A 142 -1.46 0.50 26.91
C LEU A 142 -2.29 1.58 26.20
N TRP A 143 -1.82 2.82 26.22
CA TRP A 143 -2.52 3.96 25.60
C TRP A 143 -1.54 5.05 25.20
N ARG A 144 -2.10 6.14 24.65
CA ARG A 144 -1.36 7.34 24.31
C ARG A 144 -1.90 8.54 25.06
N GLU A 145 -0.99 9.34 25.61
CA GLU A 145 -1.29 10.69 26.11
C GLU A 145 -0.48 11.71 25.30
N GLY A 146 -1.17 12.52 24.49
CA GLY A 146 -0.52 13.38 23.50
C GLY A 146 0.30 12.56 22.50
N ASN A 147 1.62 12.76 22.49
CA ASN A 147 2.59 11.99 21.70
C ASN A 147 3.34 10.92 22.51
N LYS A 148 3.06 10.78 23.81
CA LYS A 148 3.78 9.84 24.67
C LYS A 148 3.00 8.53 24.81
N PRO A 149 3.60 7.39 24.42
CA PRO A 149 2.97 6.10 24.62
C PRO A 149 3.23 5.63 26.07
N LYS A 150 2.15 5.24 26.76
CA LYS A 150 2.11 4.95 28.19
C LYS A 150 1.53 3.57 28.45
N TYR A 151 2.03 2.89 29.47
CA TYR A 151 1.53 1.57 29.82
C TYR A 151 1.50 1.33 31.32
N ARG A 152 0.66 0.37 31.72
CA ARG A 152 0.60 -0.19 33.06
C ARG A 152 0.76 -1.70 32.97
N PRO A 153 1.94 -2.25 33.30
CA PRO A 153 2.17 -3.68 33.28
C PRO A 153 1.45 -4.38 34.45
N PRO A 154 1.30 -5.72 34.39
CA PRO A 154 0.64 -6.46 35.46
C PRO A 154 1.50 -6.47 36.73
N LYS A 155 0.91 -6.16 37.89
CA LYS A 155 1.60 -6.24 39.20
C LYS A 155 1.36 -7.58 39.89
N LYS A 156 0.14 -8.10 39.82
CA LYS A 156 -0.26 -9.40 40.39
C LYS A 156 -1.16 -10.16 39.42
N SER A 157 -1.01 -11.49 39.38
CA SER A 157 -2.00 -12.41 38.81
C SER A 157 -2.96 -12.87 39.90
N TYR A 158 -4.14 -13.35 39.52
CA TYR A 158 -5.14 -13.91 40.44
C TYR A 158 -6.11 -14.83 39.71
N ILE A 159 -6.81 -15.69 40.43
CA ILE A 159 -7.88 -16.53 39.87
C ILE A 159 -9.13 -15.67 39.66
N PRO A 160 -9.57 -15.40 38.41
CA PRO A 160 -10.78 -14.63 38.17
C PRO A 160 -12.02 -15.46 38.49
N ASN A 161 -13.09 -14.81 38.96
CA ASN A 161 -14.37 -15.48 39.11
C ASN A 161 -15.07 -15.68 37.75
N GLU A 162 -16.17 -16.44 37.73
CA GLU A 162 -16.92 -16.74 36.49
C GLU A 162 -17.52 -15.50 35.82
N GLU A 163 -17.86 -14.46 36.58
CA GLU A 163 -18.37 -13.21 36.04
C GLU A 163 -17.27 -12.43 35.32
N GLU A 164 -16.08 -12.30 35.92
CA GLU A 164 -14.89 -11.70 35.30
C GLU A 164 -14.50 -12.46 34.02
N ARG A 165 -14.55 -13.79 34.05
CA ARG A 165 -14.32 -14.63 32.85
C ARG A 165 -15.30 -14.31 31.73
N ARG A 166 -16.59 -14.15 32.05
CA ARG A 166 -17.63 -13.74 31.07
C ARG A 166 -17.41 -12.32 30.56
N GLU A 167 -17.05 -11.36 31.42
CA GLU A 167 -16.72 -9.99 31.02
C GLU A 167 -15.56 -9.96 30.03
N ILE A 168 -14.50 -10.74 30.29
CA ILE A 168 -13.33 -10.83 29.41
C ILE A 168 -13.69 -11.55 28.11
N GLY A 169 -14.55 -12.56 28.19
CA GLY A 169 -14.94 -13.42 27.07
C GLY A 169 -14.18 -14.75 27.02
N ILE A 170 -13.40 -15.07 28.06
CA ILE A 170 -12.62 -16.32 28.18
C ILE A 170 -13.21 -17.16 29.32
N VAL A 171 -14.15 -18.04 28.99
CA VAL A 171 -14.89 -18.87 29.95
C VAL A 171 -14.35 -20.30 29.95
N GLY A 172 -14.03 -20.83 31.14
CA GLY A 172 -13.65 -22.24 31.33
C GLY A 172 -12.35 -22.69 30.67
N LYS A 173 -11.57 -21.77 30.07
CA LYS A 173 -10.34 -22.07 29.32
C LYS A 173 -9.25 -21.03 29.64
N ASP A 174 -8.03 -21.33 29.21
CA ASP A 174 -6.95 -20.36 29.06
C ASP A 174 -7.12 -19.58 27.74
N GLY A 175 -6.40 -18.48 27.59
CA GLY A 175 -6.48 -17.66 26.38
C GLY A 175 -6.06 -16.21 26.58
N THR A 176 -6.17 -15.43 25.51
CA THR A 176 -5.86 -13.99 25.53
C THR A 176 -6.97 -13.19 24.86
N ALA A 177 -7.33 -12.06 25.47
CA ALA A 177 -8.28 -11.09 24.95
C ALA A 177 -7.64 -9.70 24.89
N VAL A 178 -7.55 -9.15 23.68
CA VAL A 178 -7.10 -7.78 23.43
C VAL A 178 -8.31 -6.93 23.12
N LYS A 179 -8.58 -5.94 23.95
CA LYS A 179 -9.74 -5.04 23.84
C LYS A 179 -9.26 -3.62 23.62
N ILE A 180 -9.67 -3.00 22.53
CA ILE A 180 -9.21 -1.66 22.13
C ILE A 180 -10.42 -0.74 22.04
N ASP A 181 -10.42 0.29 22.88
CA ASP A 181 -11.28 1.46 22.72
C ASP A 181 -10.63 2.41 21.70
N ILE A 182 -11.30 2.59 20.57
CA ILE A 182 -10.73 3.29 19.42
C ILE A 182 -10.97 4.79 19.58
N THR A 183 -9.88 5.52 19.85
CA THR A 183 -9.90 6.98 20.01
C THR A 183 -9.35 7.70 18.78
N ASN A 184 -8.71 6.98 17.85
CA ASN A 184 -8.18 7.56 16.63
C ASN A 184 -9.29 7.73 15.57
N GLU A 185 -9.78 8.95 15.43
CA GLU A 185 -10.90 9.29 14.52
C GLU A 185 -10.60 9.11 13.02
N LYS A 186 -9.31 9.00 12.67
CA LYS A 186 -8.86 8.71 11.29
C LYS A 186 -9.14 7.26 10.90
N ILE A 187 -9.22 6.35 11.87
CA ILE A 187 -9.53 4.94 11.61
C ILE A 187 -11.03 4.79 11.42
N LYS A 188 -11.42 4.34 10.21
CA LYS A 188 -12.81 4.03 9.89
C LYS A 188 -13.05 2.52 9.93
N CYS A 189 -14.24 2.14 10.38
CA CYS A 189 -14.78 0.80 10.26
C CYS A 189 -15.66 0.70 9.00
N PRO A 190 -15.28 -0.16 8.03
CA PRO A 190 -16.11 -0.47 6.88
C PRO A 190 -17.47 -1.05 7.27
N SER A 191 -18.36 -1.21 6.29
CA SER A 191 -19.61 -1.96 6.49
C SER A 191 -19.33 -3.41 6.88
N TYR A 192 -20.30 -4.08 7.50
CA TYR A 192 -20.20 -5.50 7.86
C TYR A 192 -19.71 -6.39 6.69
N LYS A 193 -20.36 -6.29 5.53
CA LYS A 193 -20.02 -7.09 4.33
C LYS A 193 -18.61 -6.79 3.85
N THR A 194 -18.21 -5.52 3.87
CA THR A 194 -16.85 -5.10 3.45
C THR A 194 -15.81 -5.64 4.41
N LEU A 195 -16.00 -5.46 5.72
CA LEU A 195 -15.03 -5.92 6.72
C LEU A 195 -14.90 -7.44 6.72
N LEU A 196 -16.02 -8.17 6.65
CA LEU A 196 -16.00 -9.63 6.53
C LEU A 196 -15.18 -10.07 5.30
N SER A 197 -15.41 -9.45 4.14
CA SER A 197 -14.65 -9.75 2.93
C SER A 197 -13.17 -9.37 3.03
N GLN A 198 -12.84 -8.29 3.75
CA GLN A 198 -11.45 -7.87 3.96
C GLN A 198 -10.72 -8.88 4.84
N ILE A 199 -11.30 -9.26 5.98
CA ILE A 199 -10.70 -10.26 6.88
C ILE A 199 -10.53 -11.60 6.15
N ALA A 200 -11.55 -12.05 5.43
CA ALA A 200 -11.49 -13.30 4.68
C ALA A 200 -10.39 -13.31 3.62
N LYS A 201 -10.26 -12.24 2.82
CA LYS A 201 -9.39 -12.22 1.62
C LYS A 201 -7.99 -11.67 1.86
N HIS A 202 -7.72 -11.00 2.98
CA HIS A 202 -6.42 -10.40 3.25
C HIS A 202 -5.32 -11.47 3.17
N PHE A 203 -4.30 -11.25 2.34
CA PHE A 203 -3.28 -12.26 2.03
C PHE A 203 -2.67 -12.87 3.29
N ALA A 204 -2.34 -12.06 4.29
CA ALA A 204 -1.73 -12.51 5.55
C ALA A 204 -2.62 -13.41 6.43
N LEU A 205 -3.92 -13.52 6.13
CA LEU A 205 -4.88 -14.35 6.88
C LEU A 205 -5.38 -15.57 6.08
N ARG A 206 -4.96 -15.73 4.81
CA ARG A 206 -5.52 -16.79 3.94
C ARG A 206 -5.29 -18.19 4.49
N ASP A 207 -4.07 -18.50 4.89
CA ASP A 207 -3.76 -19.82 5.46
C ASP A 207 -4.58 -20.07 6.74
N ILE A 208 -4.78 -19.06 7.59
CA ILE A 208 -5.60 -19.14 8.81
C ILE A 208 -7.08 -19.37 8.47
N ASN A 209 -7.63 -18.59 7.55
CA ASN A 209 -9.05 -18.63 7.17
C ASN A 209 -9.39 -19.84 6.27
N SER A 210 -8.39 -20.54 5.75
CA SER A 210 -8.56 -21.80 5.01
C SER A 210 -8.28 -23.05 5.85
N ALA A 211 -7.69 -22.89 7.04
CA ALA A 211 -7.29 -24.01 7.86
C ALA A 211 -8.49 -24.67 8.57
N VAL A 212 -8.56 -26.00 8.51
CA VAL A 212 -9.65 -26.79 9.11
C VAL A 212 -9.61 -26.81 10.64
N ASN A 213 -8.42 -26.58 11.21
CA ASN A 213 -8.18 -26.53 12.65
C ASN A 213 -8.28 -25.10 13.23
N ARG A 214 -8.76 -24.11 12.45
CA ARG A 214 -8.99 -22.72 12.87
C ARG A 214 -10.44 -22.32 12.65
N LYS A 215 -11.02 -21.68 13.65
CA LYS A 215 -12.40 -21.19 13.64
C LYS A 215 -12.43 -19.71 13.95
N VAL A 216 -12.24 -18.90 12.91
CA VAL A 216 -12.30 -17.44 13.01
C VAL A 216 -13.75 -16.98 12.90
N THR A 217 -14.21 -16.20 13.89
CA THR A 217 -15.58 -15.67 13.93
C THR A 217 -15.57 -14.15 14.01
N LEU A 218 -16.32 -13.49 13.13
CA LEU A 218 -16.60 -12.06 13.22
C LEU A 218 -17.96 -11.82 13.89
N ILE A 219 -17.95 -11.06 14.98
CA ILE A 219 -19.13 -10.51 15.65
C ILE A 219 -19.13 -9.00 15.39
N PHE A 220 -20.13 -8.50 14.70
CA PHE A 220 -20.22 -7.11 14.28
C PHE A 220 -21.48 -6.48 14.86
N GLU A 221 -21.30 -5.52 15.76
CA GLU A 221 -22.38 -4.79 16.41
C GLU A 221 -22.57 -3.42 15.77
N SER A 222 -23.83 -3.06 15.50
CA SER A 222 -24.26 -1.74 15.05
C SER A 222 -25.37 -1.22 15.97
N PRO A 223 -25.02 -0.58 17.10
CA PRO A 223 -25.98 -0.15 18.13
C PRO A 223 -27.09 0.73 17.56
N GLU A 224 -26.73 1.60 16.62
CA GLU A 224 -27.65 2.56 16.01
C GLU A 224 -28.60 1.96 14.98
N LYS A 225 -28.41 0.68 14.61
CA LYS A 225 -29.36 -0.10 13.81
C LYS A 225 -30.19 -1.01 14.72
N HIS A 226 -30.79 -0.44 15.77
CA HIS A 226 -31.56 -1.18 16.79
C HIS A 226 -30.76 -2.30 17.48
N GLY A 227 -29.47 -2.09 17.73
CA GLY A 227 -28.63 -3.12 18.35
C GLY A 227 -28.35 -4.32 17.44
N LEU A 228 -28.40 -4.16 16.12
CA LEU A 228 -28.15 -5.25 15.17
C LEU A 228 -26.76 -5.86 15.40
N ILE A 229 -26.74 -7.18 15.62
CA ILE A 229 -25.52 -7.98 15.77
C ILE A 229 -25.49 -8.99 14.61
N HIS A 230 -24.44 -8.91 13.79
CA HIS A 230 -24.13 -9.97 12.84
C HIS A 230 -23.05 -10.88 13.41
N LYS A 231 -23.24 -12.19 13.26
CA LYS A 231 -22.23 -13.20 13.58
C LYS A 231 -21.98 -14.04 12.34
N SER A 232 -20.72 -14.21 11.95
CA SER A 232 -20.37 -15.10 10.84
C SER A 232 -19.00 -15.72 11.02
N PHE A 233 -18.87 -16.95 10.55
CA PHE A 233 -17.56 -17.57 10.36
C PHE A 233 -16.83 -16.90 9.21
N VAL A 234 -15.55 -16.67 9.41
CA VAL A 234 -14.66 -16.17 8.37
C VAL A 234 -14.01 -17.39 7.72
N SER A 235 -14.17 -17.52 6.41
CA SER A 235 -13.50 -18.56 5.64
C SER A 235 -12.95 -17.98 4.34
N TYR A 236 -11.83 -18.54 3.90
CA TYR A 236 -11.23 -18.23 2.61
C TYR A 236 -11.15 -19.50 1.77
N GLN A 237 -11.61 -19.39 0.53
CA GLN A 237 -11.39 -20.40 -0.50
C GLN A 237 -10.42 -19.82 -1.54
N PRO A 238 -9.30 -20.50 -1.82
CA PRO A 238 -8.41 -20.08 -2.90
C PRO A 238 -9.13 -20.15 -4.24
N PRO A 239 -8.70 -19.38 -5.26
CA PRO A 239 -9.24 -19.50 -6.61
C PRO A 239 -9.08 -20.92 -7.14
N GLU A 240 -10.03 -21.35 -7.98
CA GLU A 240 -9.85 -22.57 -8.76
C GLU A 240 -8.77 -22.33 -9.83
N GLY A 241 -7.91 -23.32 -10.03
CA GLY A 241 -6.85 -23.20 -11.02
C GLY A 241 -6.09 -24.50 -11.24
N LYS A 242 -5.57 -24.66 -12.46
CA LYS A 242 -4.73 -25.77 -12.84
C LYS A 242 -3.29 -25.51 -12.36
N LYS A 243 -2.72 -26.43 -11.59
CA LYS A 243 -1.29 -26.37 -11.23
C LYS A 243 -0.43 -26.44 -12.50
N VAL A 244 0.38 -25.40 -12.72
CA VAL A 244 1.26 -25.26 -13.90
C VAL A 244 2.75 -25.39 -13.56
N ILE A 245 3.13 -25.07 -12.32
CA ILE A 245 4.50 -25.23 -11.80
C ILE A 245 4.44 -25.81 -10.39
N GLU A 246 5.34 -26.74 -10.12
CA GLU A 246 5.72 -27.20 -8.78
C GLU A 246 7.19 -27.59 -8.82
N GLN A 247 8.05 -26.81 -8.16
CA GLN A 247 9.48 -27.06 -8.16
C GLN A 247 10.14 -26.55 -6.88
N SER A 248 11.30 -27.12 -6.57
CA SER A 248 12.21 -26.61 -5.55
C SER A 248 13.49 -26.14 -6.21
N MET A 249 14.06 -25.06 -5.70
CA MET A 249 15.33 -24.53 -6.19
C MET A 249 16.19 -24.01 -5.05
N ARG A 250 17.49 -23.87 -5.34
CA ARG A 250 18.41 -23.10 -4.50
C ARG A 250 18.64 -21.75 -5.15
N LEU A 251 18.55 -20.70 -4.35
CA LEU A 251 18.76 -19.35 -4.82
C LEU A 251 20.21 -19.18 -5.28
N PRO A 252 20.49 -18.71 -6.50
CA PRO A 252 21.84 -18.53 -6.99
C PRO A 252 22.66 -17.63 -6.05
N ARG A 253 23.95 -17.96 -5.85
CA ARG A 253 24.90 -17.25 -4.96
C ARG A 253 24.62 -17.31 -3.46
N TYR A 254 23.37 -17.51 -3.04
CA TYR A 254 22.98 -17.52 -1.62
C TYR A 254 22.73 -18.92 -1.07
N GLY A 255 22.29 -19.86 -1.92
CA GLY A 255 22.05 -21.26 -1.54
C GLY A 255 20.74 -21.51 -0.79
N ASP A 256 19.96 -20.46 -0.51
CA ASP A 256 18.65 -20.50 0.14
C ASP A 256 17.68 -21.43 -0.59
N ARG A 257 16.93 -22.20 0.17
CA ARG A 257 15.95 -23.17 -0.34
C ARG A 257 14.61 -22.48 -0.56
N ILE A 258 14.13 -22.59 -1.79
CA ILE A 258 12.87 -22.01 -2.25
C ILE A 258 12.00 -23.11 -2.83
N GLU A 259 10.74 -23.19 -2.40
CA GLU A 259 9.73 -24.06 -3.00
C GLU A 259 8.67 -23.19 -3.68
N ILE A 260 8.33 -23.51 -4.92
CA ILE A 260 7.45 -22.68 -5.76
C ILE A 260 6.31 -23.54 -6.28
N LYS A 261 5.09 -23.07 -6.09
CA LYS A 261 3.88 -23.61 -6.73
C LYS A 261 3.12 -22.50 -7.42
N ILE A 262 2.74 -22.71 -8.67
CA ILE A 262 1.99 -21.75 -9.47
C ILE A 262 0.80 -22.45 -10.10
N TYR A 263 -0.35 -21.79 -10.03
CA TYR A 263 -1.62 -22.22 -10.59
C TYR A 263 -2.06 -21.20 -11.64
N GLU A 264 -2.69 -21.70 -12.70
CA GLU A 264 -3.34 -20.90 -13.73
C GLU A 264 -4.86 -20.98 -13.52
N SER A 265 -5.47 -19.82 -13.28
CA SER A 265 -6.92 -19.62 -13.21
C SER A 265 -7.54 -19.62 -14.60
N GLU A 266 -8.80 -20.06 -14.68
CA GLU A 266 -9.61 -19.93 -15.90
C GLU A 266 -10.07 -18.48 -16.13
N GLU A 267 -10.26 -17.75 -15.04
CA GLU A 267 -10.70 -16.35 -15.02
C GLU A 267 -9.59 -15.37 -14.66
N GLU A 268 -9.74 -14.11 -15.07
CA GLU A 268 -8.83 -13.03 -14.67
C GLU A 268 -9.08 -12.67 -13.18
N LEU A 269 -8.02 -12.65 -12.38
CA LEU A 269 -8.10 -12.32 -10.96
C LEU A 269 -7.66 -10.87 -10.69
N GLU A 270 -7.93 -10.36 -9.48
CA GLU A 270 -7.53 -9.01 -9.10
C GLU A 270 -6.01 -8.95 -8.89
N SER A 271 -5.34 -7.90 -9.41
CA SER A 271 -3.90 -7.70 -9.24
C SER A 271 -3.53 -7.34 -7.79
N PRO A 272 -2.39 -7.82 -7.26
CA PRO A 272 -1.92 -7.51 -5.91
C PRO A 272 -1.32 -6.11 -5.74
N TYR A 273 -1.16 -5.34 -6.83
CA TYR A 273 -0.60 -3.98 -6.76
C TYR A 273 -1.43 -3.08 -5.83
N ASN A 274 -0.86 -2.74 -4.66
CA ASN A 274 -1.51 -1.99 -3.59
C ASN A 274 -2.86 -2.58 -3.14
N ASN A 275 -3.07 -3.89 -3.33
CA ASN A 275 -4.32 -4.56 -3.02
C ASN A 275 -4.07 -5.84 -2.20
N PRO A 276 -4.14 -5.77 -0.86
CA PRO A 276 -3.90 -6.93 -0.01
C PRO A 276 -5.00 -8.00 -0.09
N PHE A 277 -6.13 -7.70 -0.75
CA PHE A 277 -7.26 -8.61 -0.91
C PHE A 277 -7.25 -9.36 -2.25
N ALA A 278 -6.28 -9.05 -3.11
CA ALA A 278 -6.16 -9.55 -4.48
C ALA A 278 -5.91 -11.05 -4.55
N ARG A 279 -6.66 -11.76 -5.40
CA ARG A 279 -6.52 -13.21 -5.54
C ARG A 279 -5.40 -13.64 -6.48
N ALA A 280 -4.96 -12.77 -7.39
CA ALA A 280 -3.75 -13.02 -8.17
C ALA A 280 -2.49 -12.83 -7.30
N GLY A 281 -1.39 -13.39 -7.78
CA GLY A 281 -0.07 -13.24 -7.15
C GLY A 281 0.44 -14.46 -6.42
N LEU A 282 1.74 -14.40 -6.16
CA LEU A 282 2.49 -15.41 -5.47
C LEU A 282 2.65 -14.96 -4.01
N LEU A 283 2.04 -15.74 -3.12
CA LEU A 283 2.18 -15.56 -1.68
C LEU A 283 3.62 -15.91 -1.29
N ILE A 284 4.38 -14.93 -0.80
CA ILE A 284 5.71 -15.20 -0.27
C ILE A 284 5.54 -15.67 1.17
N LYS A 285 6.06 -16.86 1.46
CA LYS A 285 5.88 -17.55 2.73
C LYS A 285 7.23 -17.90 3.35
N THR A 286 7.27 -17.96 4.67
CA THR A 286 8.37 -18.58 5.41
C THR A 286 7.87 -19.10 6.74
N SER A 287 8.25 -20.30 7.14
CA SER A 287 7.81 -20.94 8.40
C SER A 287 6.29 -20.85 8.63
N GLY A 288 5.49 -21.09 7.58
CA GLY A 288 4.02 -21.01 7.64
C GLY A 288 3.44 -19.59 7.81
N THR A 289 4.25 -18.54 7.71
CA THR A 289 3.81 -17.14 7.74
C THR A 289 3.82 -16.58 6.32
N ILE A 290 2.71 -15.96 5.91
CA ILE A 290 2.64 -15.22 4.66
C ILE A 290 3.13 -13.79 4.92
N VAL A 291 4.18 -13.39 4.21
CA VAL A 291 4.87 -12.11 4.43
C VAL A 291 4.61 -11.10 3.31
N ASP A 292 4.24 -11.55 2.12
CA ASP A 292 3.97 -10.67 0.98
C ASP A 292 3.09 -11.38 -0.08
N ASN A 293 2.53 -10.62 -1.03
CA ASN A 293 1.82 -11.13 -2.20
C ASN A 293 2.23 -10.34 -3.46
N GLN A 294 2.92 -10.98 -4.40
CA GLN A 294 3.56 -10.28 -5.52
C GLN A 294 3.28 -10.94 -6.87
N LEU A 295 3.18 -10.11 -7.93
CA LEU A 295 3.33 -10.54 -9.34
C LEU A 295 4.56 -9.89 -10.00
N PHE A 296 5.39 -9.18 -9.23
CA PHE A 296 6.58 -8.47 -9.72
C PHE A 296 6.27 -7.59 -10.94
N LYS A 297 7.07 -7.64 -12.02
CA LYS A 297 6.82 -6.87 -13.25
C LYS A 297 5.47 -7.17 -13.93
N TYR A 298 4.82 -8.28 -13.60
CA TYR A 298 3.55 -8.71 -14.20
C TYR A 298 2.31 -8.16 -13.48
N GLN A 299 2.47 -7.38 -12.40
CA GLN A 299 1.34 -6.81 -11.64
C GLN A 299 0.39 -5.95 -12.49
N ASN A 300 0.91 -5.31 -13.54
CA ASN A 300 0.13 -4.47 -14.44
C ASN A 300 -0.28 -5.18 -15.74
N GLU A 301 0.16 -6.42 -15.95
CA GLU A 301 -0.12 -7.19 -17.15
C GLU A 301 -1.38 -8.04 -16.96
N ARG A 302 -2.32 -7.93 -17.91
CA ARG A 302 -3.57 -8.71 -17.90
C ARG A 302 -3.30 -10.21 -17.85
N ALA A 303 -2.33 -10.68 -18.62
CA ALA A 303 -1.95 -12.10 -18.67
C ALA A 303 -1.38 -12.59 -17.32
N GLY A 304 -0.69 -11.74 -16.56
CA GLY A 304 -0.17 -12.07 -15.23
C GLY A 304 -1.25 -12.35 -14.20
N ARG A 305 -2.41 -11.71 -14.33
CA ARG A 305 -3.56 -11.82 -13.40
C ARG A 305 -4.29 -13.15 -13.45
N PHE A 306 -3.91 -14.05 -14.35
CA PHE A 306 -4.40 -15.43 -14.35
C PHE A 306 -3.57 -16.35 -13.46
N PHE A 307 -2.45 -15.86 -12.90
CA PHE A 307 -1.55 -16.68 -12.11
C PHE A 307 -1.64 -16.33 -10.62
N PHE A 308 -1.69 -17.37 -9.81
CA PHE A 308 -1.63 -17.29 -8.37
C PHE A 308 -0.86 -18.48 -7.81
N GLY A 309 -0.37 -18.40 -6.58
CA GLY A 309 0.41 -19.49 -6.00
C GLY A 309 1.17 -19.09 -4.75
N GLU A 310 2.23 -19.84 -4.46
CA GLU A 310 3.06 -19.64 -3.28
C GLU A 310 4.55 -19.84 -3.61
N VAL A 311 5.37 -19.05 -2.92
CA VAL A 311 6.83 -19.15 -2.89
C VAL A 311 7.23 -19.30 -1.43
N ASN A 312 7.58 -20.51 -1.01
CA ASN A 312 8.04 -20.81 0.33
C ASN A 312 9.55 -20.61 0.41
N TRP A 313 9.98 -19.51 1.02
CA TRP A 313 11.37 -19.21 1.30
C TRP A 313 11.75 -19.76 2.67
N LEU A 314 12.29 -20.98 2.68
CA LEU A 314 12.52 -21.76 3.89
C LEU A 314 13.54 -21.09 4.83
N ASP A 315 14.53 -20.41 4.27
CA ASP A 315 15.67 -19.86 5.03
C ASP A 315 15.48 -18.37 5.44
N LEU A 316 14.41 -17.69 4.99
CA LEU A 316 14.15 -16.28 5.34
C LEU A 316 14.03 -16.04 6.85
N ALA A 317 13.35 -16.94 7.57
CA ALA A 317 13.20 -16.84 9.01
C ALA A 317 14.54 -16.77 9.76
N GLU A 318 15.52 -17.58 9.34
CA GLU A 318 16.86 -17.59 9.94
C GLU A 318 17.65 -16.33 9.61
N ARG A 319 17.50 -15.79 8.39
CA ARG A 319 18.12 -14.51 7.99
C ARG A 319 17.61 -13.34 8.81
N LEU A 320 16.30 -13.27 9.03
CA LEU A 320 15.69 -12.25 9.88
C LEU A 320 16.19 -12.35 11.32
N ARG A 321 16.35 -13.57 11.85
CA ARG A 321 16.94 -13.81 13.20
C ARG A 321 18.38 -13.36 13.31
N LYS A 322 19.14 -13.35 12.20
CA LYS A 322 20.51 -12.81 12.14
C LYS A 322 20.56 -11.29 11.99
N GLY A 323 19.40 -10.61 11.95
CA GLY A 323 19.31 -9.17 11.82
C GLY A 323 19.47 -8.64 10.40
N GLU A 324 19.34 -9.50 9.37
CA GLU A 324 19.40 -9.03 7.97
C GLU A 324 18.20 -8.11 7.66
N PRO A 325 18.42 -6.94 7.02
CA PRO A 325 17.38 -5.94 6.77
C PRO A 325 16.52 -6.30 5.54
N LEU A 326 15.84 -7.45 5.59
CA LEU A 326 15.05 -8.01 4.48
C LEU A 326 13.57 -7.60 4.52
N LEU A 327 13.18 -6.73 5.44
CA LEU A 327 11.83 -6.18 5.56
C LEU A 327 11.85 -4.70 5.18
N ASP A 328 10.78 -4.24 4.53
CA ASP A 328 10.64 -2.83 4.14
C ASP A 328 10.64 -1.90 5.37
N LEU A 329 10.81 -0.59 5.16
CA LEU A 329 10.89 0.40 6.25
C LEU A 329 9.69 0.38 7.21
N ASN A 330 8.49 0.12 6.67
CA ASN A 330 7.27 0.01 7.46
C ASN A 330 7.06 -1.41 8.01
N ARG A 331 7.93 -2.35 7.64
CA ARG A 331 7.90 -3.77 8.00
C ARG A 331 6.53 -4.42 7.77
N VAL A 332 5.94 -4.10 6.62
CA VAL A 332 4.66 -4.59 6.08
C VAL A 332 4.89 -5.69 5.04
N GLY A 333 6.09 -5.77 4.47
CA GLY A 333 6.46 -6.75 3.45
C GLY A 333 7.98 -6.93 3.34
N ILE A 334 8.41 -7.55 2.25
CA ILE A 334 9.84 -7.78 1.95
C ILE A 334 10.48 -6.51 1.36
N GLU A 335 11.72 -6.23 1.75
CA GLU A 335 12.54 -5.20 1.10
C GLU A 335 13.09 -5.74 -0.23
N TRP A 336 12.31 -5.57 -1.30
CA TRP A 336 12.66 -6.06 -2.64
C TRP A 336 13.85 -5.34 -3.26
N GLN A 337 14.34 -4.23 -2.69
CA GLN A 337 15.60 -3.60 -3.14
C GLN A 337 16.85 -4.29 -2.61
N HIS A 338 16.73 -5.17 -1.62
CA HIS A 338 17.87 -5.91 -1.10
C HIS A 338 18.38 -6.94 -2.13
N GLU A 339 19.70 -7.12 -2.24
CA GLU A 339 20.34 -7.94 -3.29
C GLU A 339 19.78 -9.36 -3.39
N ILE A 340 19.66 -10.08 -2.27
CA ILE A 340 19.07 -11.43 -2.24
C ILE A 340 17.60 -11.47 -2.68
N CYS A 341 16.81 -10.44 -2.32
CA CYS A 341 15.41 -10.33 -2.72
C CYS A 341 15.29 -10.08 -4.23
N GLN A 342 16.19 -9.26 -4.80
CA GLN A 342 16.25 -9.04 -6.24
C GLN A 342 16.60 -10.33 -7.00
N VAL A 343 17.55 -11.13 -6.49
CA VAL A 343 17.85 -12.44 -7.09
C VAL A 343 16.63 -13.37 -7.03
N LEU A 344 15.91 -13.40 -5.90
CA LEU A 344 14.69 -14.19 -5.80
C LEU A 344 13.61 -13.72 -6.79
N GLN A 345 13.40 -12.41 -6.88
CA GLN A 345 12.48 -11.81 -7.83
C GLN A 345 12.85 -12.21 -9.27
N GLU A 346 14.12 -12.09 -9.67
CA GLU A 346 14.58 -12.43 -11.02
C GLU A 346 14.33 -13.91 -11.36
N GLU A 347 14.61 -14.82 -10.43
CA GLU A 347 14.38 -16.25 -10.61
C GLU A 347 12.88 -16.57 -10.75
N ILE A 348 12.02 -15.94 -9.94
CA ILE A 348 10.57 -16.12 -10.05
C ILE A 348 10.05 -15.53 -11.37
N GLU A 349 10.55 -14.35 -11.78
CA GLU A 349 10.16 -13.74 -13.04
C GLU A 349 10.55 -14.60 -14.25
N LYS A 350 11.71 -15.27 -14.23
CA LYS A 350 12.11 -16.23 -15.29
C LYS A 350 11.12 -17.40 -15.41
N ILE A 351 10.57 -17.86 -14.29
CA ILE A 351 9.56 -18.94 -14.26
C ILE A 351 8.21 -18.43 -14.79
N LEU A 352 7.80 -17.22 -14.39
CA LEU A 352 6.53 -16.63 -14.81
C LEU A 352 6.52 -16.23 -16.29
N GLU A 353 7.66 -15.78 -16.83
CA GLU A 353 7.75 -15.23 -18.19
C GLU A 353 7.18 -16.13 -19.31
N PRO A 354 7.54 -17.41 -19.44
CA PRO A 354 6.95 -18.28 -20.45
C PRO A 354 5.45 -18.49 -20.26
N LEU A 355 4.98 -18.57 -19.01
CA LEU A 355 3.56 -18.75 -18.68
C LEU A 355 2.75 -17.53 -19.09
N VAL A 356 3.21 -16.33 -18.71
CA VAL A 356 2.57 -15.06 -19.04
C VAL A 356 2.57 -14.83 -20.55
N LYS A 357 3.69 -15.07 -21.26
CA LYS A 357 3.76 -14.97 -22.72
C LYS A 357 2.79 -15.93 -23.43
N LYS A 358 2.67 -17.16 -22.94
CA LYS A 358 1.72 -18.14 -23.48
C LYS A 358 0.27 -17.66 -23.28
N LYS A 359 -0.06 -17.18 -22.08
CA LYS A 359 -1.39 -16.64 -21.77
C LYS A 359 -1.71 -15.38 -22.58
N GLU A 360 -0.73 -14.50 -22.77
CA GLU A 360 -0.88 -13.30 -23.60
C GLU A 360 -1.22 -13.65 -25.05
N LYS A 361 -0.57 -14.67 -25.64
CA LYS A 361 -0.93 -15.17 -26.98
C LYS A 361 -2.35 -15.71 -27.03
N GLN A 362 -2.75 -16.50 -26.02
CA GLN A 362 -4.12 -17.02 -25.94
C GLN A 362 -5.18 -15.91 -25.84
N ILE A 363 -4.89 -14.85 -25.07
CA ILE A 363 -5.75 -13.66 -24.98
C ILE A 363 -5.78 -12.93 -26.32
N LYS A 364 -4.64 -12.75 -26.99
CA LYS A 364 -4.52 -12.07 -28.29
C LYS A 364 -5.26 -12.79 -29.42
N THR A 365 -5.25 -14.13 -29.47
CA THR A 365 -5.97 -14.92 -30.48
C THR A 365 -7.50 -14.79 -30.36
N LYS A 366 -8.01 -14.40 -29.17
CA LYS A 366 -9.44 -14.12 -28.95
C LYS A 366 -9.86 -12.67 -29.27
N LEU A 367 -8.98 -11.83 -29.81
CA LEU A 367 -9.29 -10.43 -30.10
C LEU A 367 -10.17 -10.31 -31.35
N THR A 368 -11.28 -9.57 -31.23
CA THR A 368 -12.14 -9.23 -32.37
C THR A 368 -11.37 -8.38 -33.39
N PRO A 369 -11.30 -8.78 -34.67
CA PRO A 369 -10.71 -7.95 -35.72
C PRO A 369 -11.52 -6.67 -35.89
N LEU A 370 -10.83 -5.54 -36.12
CA LEU A 370 -11.45 -4.25 -36.35
C LEU A 370 -11.86 -4.11 -37.82
N SER A 371 -12.92 -3.36 -38.09
CA SER A 371 -13.22 -2.93 -39.47
C SER A 371 -12.14 -1.98 -40.01
N LYS A 372 -11.89 -2.00 -41.32
CA LYS A 372 -10.89 -1.13 -41.98
C LYS A 372 -11.09 0.37 -41.68
N LYS A 373 -12.35 0.79 -41.57
CA LYS A 373 -12.73 2.17 -41.22
C LYS A 373 -12.27 2.51 -39.79
N MET A 374 -12.52 1.61 -38.84
CA MET A 374 -12.09 1.76 -37.45
C MET A 374 -10.58 1.73 -37.31
N GLU A 375 -9.88 0.86 -38.06
CA GLU A 375 -8.41 0.85 -38.08
C GLU A 375 -7.82 2.19 -38.55
N LYS A 376 -8.42 2.81 -39.58
CA LYS A 376 -8.01 4.12 -40.08
C LYS A 376 -8.24 5.23 -39.04
N LEU A 377 -9.41 5.26 -38.41
CA LEU A 377 -9.70 6.19 -37.31
C LEU A 377 -8.69 6.02 -36.18
N ASN A 378 -8.52 4.79 -35.68
CA ASN A 378 -7.64 4.48 -34.56
C ASN A 378 -6.19 4.87 -34.84
N LYS A 379 -5.71 4.66 -36.08
CA LYS A 379 -4.36 5.09 -36.51
C LYS A 379 -4.21 6.61 -36.48
N ASN A 380 -5.20 7.34 -36.97
CA ASN A 380 -5.17 8.80 -36.97
C ASN A 380 -5.20 9.37 -35.55
N VAL A 381 -6.07 8.81 -34.69
CA VAL A 381 -6.17 9.20 -33.28
C VAL A 381 -4.87 8.88 -32.55
N CYS A 382 -4.28 7.68 -32.71
CA CYS A 382 -2.99 7.34 -32.11
C CYS A 382 -1.87 8.29 -32.55
N SER A 383 -1.84 8.68 -33.84
CA SER A 383 -0.89 9.67 -34.34
C SER A 383 -1.04 11.02 -33.64
N LEU A 384 -2.29 11.47 -33.45
CA LEU A 384 -2.59 12.66 -32.67
C LEU A 384 -2.11 12.53 -31.23
N LEU A 385 -2.49 11.45 -30.52
CA LEU A 385 -2.12 11.23 -29.12
C LEU A 385 -0.60 11.27 -28.95
N ASN A 386 0.15 10.63 -29.85
CA ASN A 386 1.61 10.69 -29.86
C ASN A 386 2.17 12.09 -30.04
N ARG A 387 1.58 12.89 -30.93
CA ARG A 387 1.97 14.28 -31.15
C ARG A 387 1.68 15.13 -29.91
N LEU A 388 0.51 14.95 -29.29
CA LEU A 388 0.12 15.66 -28.08
C LEU A 388 1.03 15.29 -26.89
N ALA A 389 1.29 14.00 -26.68
CA ALA A 389 2.20 13.53 -25.64
C ALA A 389 3.63 14.06 -25.84
N LYS A 390 4.17 13.96 -27.06
CA LYS A 390 5.50 14.52 -27.35
C LYS A 390 5.55 16.03 -27.10
N LYS A 391 4.50 16.76 -27.48
CA LYS A 391 4.42 18.21 -27.22
C LYS A 391 4.35 18.51 -25.72
N HIS A 392 3.51 17.79 -24.97
CA HIS A 392 3.40 17.96 -23.52
C HIS A 392 4.74 17.71 -22.82
N ILE A 393 5.43 16.65 -23.23
CA ILE A 393 6.72 16.23 -22.64
C ILE A 393 7.86 17.18 -23.04
N ALA A 394 7.80 17.77 -24.24
CA ALA A 394 8.82 18.68 -24.74
C ALA A 394 8.66 20.14 -24.26
N GLU A 395 7.46 20.52 -23.83
CA GLU A 395 7.24 21.83 -23.21
C GLU A 395 7.87 21.83 -21.81
N LEU A 396 8.80 22.76 -21.58
CA LEU A 396 9.36 23.04 -20.25
C LEU A 396 8.22 23.22 -19.24
N PRO A 397 8.33 22.68 -18.02
CA PRO A 397 7.21 22.61 -17.08
C PRO A 397 6.70 24.03 -16.75
N PRO A 398 5.42 24.34 -17.03
CA PRO A 398 4.83 25.60 -16.60
C PRO A 398 4.91 25.75 -15.06
N GLY A 399 4.91 27.02 -14.63
CA GLY A 399 4.84 27.44 -13.23
C GLY A 399 3.66 26.79 -12.50
N GLU A 400 3.86 25.78 -11.66
CA GLU A 400 2.77 25.18 -10.91
C GLU A 400 2.34 26.01 -9.71
N GLU A 401 1.02 26.06 -9.61
CA GLU A 401 0.16 26.76 -8.70
C GLU A 401 0.22 26.17 -7.28
N LEU A 402 0.10 27.03 -6.27
CA LEU A 402 -0.27 26.59 -4.93
C LEU A 402 -1.69 25.99 -4.97
N PRO A 403 -1.93 24.82 -4.33
CA PRO A 403 -3.27 24.24 -4.23
C PRO A 403 -4.27 25.25 -3.64
N ASN A 404 -5.49 25.28 -4.18
CA ASN A 404 -6.59 26.00 -3.55
C ASN A 404 -6.94 25.29 -2.23
N GLY A 405 -6.55 25.88 -1.11
CA GLY A 405 -6.84 25.39 0.23
C GLY A 405 -5.65 25.61 1.15
N GLU A 406 -5.71 26.72 1.89
CA GLU A 406 -4.87 27.14 3.02
C GLU A 406 -3.63 26.27 3.33
N MET A 407 -2.51 26.64 2.71
CA MET A 407 -1.21 26.52 3.35
C MET A 407 -0.72 27.94 3.65
N GLU A 408 -0.79 28.36 4.90
CA GLU A 408 -0.08 29.56 5.35
C GLU A 408 1.43 29.32 5.22
N ILE A 409 2.05 29.88 4.19
CA ILE A 409 3.51 29.95 4.09
C ILE A 409 3.98 31.02 5.07
N ASN A 410 4.18 30.62 6.33
CA ASN A 410 4.58 31.50 7.43
C ASN A 410 6.09 31.78 7.49
N GLY A 411 6.87 31.27 6.53
CA GLY A 411 8.32 31.47 6.43
C GLY A 411 8.91 30.88 5.16
N LEU A 412 10.24 31.04 4.97
CA LEU A 412 10.95 30.49 3.81
C LEU A 412 10.72 28.97 3.72
N THR A 413 10.29 28.49 2.57
CA THR A 413 9.85 27.09 2.40
C THR A 413 10.32 26.53 1.06
N ILE A 414 10.97 25.36 1.08
CA ILE A 414 11.29 24.61 -0.14
C ILE A 414 10.20 23.57 -0.41
N LYS A 415 9.77 23.45 -1.67
CA LYS A 415 8.88 22.41 -2.16
C LYS A 415 9.46 21.71 -3.39
N PRO A 416 9.41 20.37 -3.44
CA PRO A 416 9.01 19.47 -2.35
C PRO A 416 10.02 19.50 -1.19
N SER A 417 9.57 19.18 0.04
CA SER A 417 10.47 19.10 1.22
C SER A 417 11.24 17.78 1.30
N TYR A 418 10.86 16.79 0.49
CA TYR A 418 11.57 15.54 0.26
C TYR A 418 11.43 15.11 -1.20
N ALA A 419 12.50 14.63 -1.83
CA ALA A 419 12.45 14.15 -3.22
C ALA A 419 13.57 13.15 -3.57
N ASN A 420 13.28 12.24 -4.50
CA ASN A 420 14.27 11.35 -5.09
C ASN A 420 14.85 11.97 -6.38
N VAL A 421 16.16 12.01 -6.56
CA VAL A 421 16.80 12.58 -7.76
C VAL A 421 17.53 11.46 -8.50
N GLU A 422 17.35 11.39 -9.81
CA GLU A 422 18.06 10.43 -10.65
C GLU A 422 19.50 10.91 -10.93
N ILE A 423 20.40 9.97 -11.21
CA ILE A 423 21.78 10.30 -11.63
C ILE A 423 21.73 11.01 -12.98
N ASP A 424 22.45 12.13 -13.08
CA ASP A 424 22.59 12.96 -14.29
C ASP A 424 21.25 13.46 -14.87
N ARG A 425 20.18 13.48 -14.06
CA ARG A 425 18.90 14.08 -14.42
C ARG A 425 18.56 15.24 -13.51
N GLU A 426 18.18 16.34 -14.13
CA GLU A 426 17.74 17.54 -13.43
C GLU A 426 16.38 17.29 -12.77
N ARG A 427 16.26 17.66 -11.49
CA ARG A 427 14.99 17.73 -10.77
C ARG A 427 14.76 19.14 -10.26
N TYR A 428 13.53 19.62 -10.43
CA TYR A 428 13.13 20.96 -10.04
C TYR A 428 12.63 21.02 -8.60
N PHE A 429 12.94 22.13 -7.95
CA PHE A 429 12.42 22.56 -6.66
C PHE A 429 11.97 24.01 -6.76
N SER A 430 11.02 24.37 -5.91
CA SER A 430 10.54 25.74 -5.72
C SER A 430 10.86 26.20 -4.31
N VAL A 431 11.29 27.45 -4.16
CA VAL A 431 11.41 28.13 -2.87
C VAL A 431 10.34 29.22 -2.81
N TYR A 432 9.65 29.31 -1.68
CA TYR A 432 8.59 30.29 -1.41
C TYR A 432 8.96 31.12 -0.18
N ALA A 433 8.65 32.41 -0.22
CA ALA A 433 8.81 33.32 0.90
C ALA A 433 7.58 34.24 1.01
N PRO A 434 7.00 34.42 2.21
CA PRO A 434 5.99 35.46 2.41
C PRO A 434 6.62 36.84 2.27
N ALA A 435 5.85 37.82 1.77
CA ALA A 435 6.32 39.18 1.56
C ALA A 435 6.87 39.84 2.85
N ILE A 436 6.42 39.38 4.04
CA ILE A 436 6.85 39.90 5.34
C ILE A 436 8.32 39.60 5.69
N ILE A 437 8.93 38.57 5.08
CA ILE A 437 10.34 38.21 5.32
C ILE A 437 11.27 38.64 4.17
N LEU A 438 10.75 39.39 3.21
CA LEU A 438 11.41 39.65 1.94
C LEU A 438 12.16 40.99 1.97
N ASN A 439 13.39 40.97 2.50
CA ASN A 439 14.32 42.12 2.42
C ASN A 439 15.19 42.02 1.16
N SER A 440 15.63 40.81 0.83
CA SER A 440 16.29 40.42 -0.42
C SER A 440 15.32 39.68 -1.35
N HIS A 441 15.57 39.74 -2.67
CA HIS A 441 14.89 38.89 -3.66
C HIS A 441 15.75 37.72 -4.12
N GLN A 442 16.97 37.55 -3.59
CA GLN A 442 17.88 36.48 -3.96
C GLN A 442 18.00 35.44 -2.85
N VAL A 443 17.76 34.19 -3.21
CA VAL A 443 17.94 33.02 -2.35
C VAL A 443 19.20 32.27 -2.77
N GLU A 444 20.07 31.99 -1.82
CA GLU A 444 21.22 31.10 -2.03
C GLU A 444 20.81 29.65 -1.82
N VAL A 445 21.24 28.76 -2.71
CA VAL A 445 20.91 27.33 -2.68
C VAL A 445 22.20 26.52 -2.59
N THR A 446 22.29 25.69 -1.55
CA THR A 446 23.46 24.83 -1.29
C THR A 446 23.01 23.40 -1.00
N SER A 447 23.93 22.43 -1.15
CA SER A 447 23.70 21.02 -0.81
C SER A 447 24.67 20.60 0.28
N SER A 448 24.18 19.82 1.25
CA SER A 448 25.01 19.18 2.28
C SER A 448 25.78 17.96 1.78
N ASN A 449 25.53 17.50 0.54
CA ASN A 449 26.19 16.35 -0.06
C ASN A 449 26.74 16.73 -1.45
N SER A 450 28.05 16.51 -1.67
CA SER A 450 28.74 16.80 -2.93
C SER A 450 28.27 15.94 -4.12
N HIS A 451 27.63 14.79 -3.85
CA HIS A 451 26.99 13.94 -4.85
C HIS A 451 25.59 14.41 -5.25
N ILE A 452 25.09 15.49 -4.67
CA ILE A 452 23.88 16.18 -5.08
C ILE A 452 24.29 17.59 -5.52
N GLN A 453 24.37 17.77 -6.84
CA GLN A 453 24.78 19.02 -7.43
C GLN A 453 23.61 19.99 -7.50
N VAL A 454 23.77 21.17 -6.91
CA VAL A 454 22.89 22.32 -7.16
C VAL A 454 23.32 22.98 -8.46
N LEU A 455 22.41 23.05 -9.42
CA LEU A 455 22.67 23.64 -10.74
C LEU A 455 22.40 25.15 -10.74
N ASP A 456 21.44 25.60 -9.93
CA ASP A 456 21.10 27.02 -9.78
C ASP A 456 21.39 27.44 -8.33
N GLN A 457 22.60 27.95 -8.08
CA GLN A 457 23.09 28.31 -6.74
C GLN A 457 22.47 29.60 -6.20
N THR A 458 21.90 30.42 -7.08
CA THR A 458 21.21 31.66 -6.74
C THR A 458 19.88 31.68 -7.47
N VAL A 459 18.81 32.03 -6.75
CA VAL A 459 17.44 32.06 -7.26
C VAL A 459 16.82 33.41 -6.97
N GLU A 460 16.32 34.07 -8.01
CA GLU A 460 15.53 35.30 -7.87
C GLU A 460 14.07 34.96 -7.55
N LEU A 461 13.51 35.63 -6.54
CA LEU A 461 12.13 35.51 -6.11
C LEU A 461 11.26 36.55 -6.81
N ILE A 462 10.18 36.09 -7.45
CA ILE A 462 9.20 36.95 -8.12
C ILE A 462 7.84 36.86 -7.41
N PRO A 463 6.99 37.90 -7.49
CA PRO A 463 5.65 37.87 -6.92
C PRO A 463 4.82 36.70 -7.47
N HIS A 464 4.10 36.00 -6.60
CA HIS A 464 3.26 34.90 -7.01
C HIS A 464 1.99 35.43 -7.71
N PRO A 465 1.65 34.96 -8.94
CA PRO A 465 0.60 35.57 -9.78
C PRO A 465 -0.81 35.49 -9.16
N LYS A 466 -1.04 34.56 -8.24
CA LYS A 466 -2.34 34.31 -7.58
C LYS A 466 -2.39 34.69 -6.09
N TYR A 467 -1.23 34.84 -5.43
CA TYR A 467 -1.14 35.10 -4.00
C TYR A 467 -0.21 36.30 -3.79
N PRO A 468 -0.76 37.53 -3.78
CA PRO A 468 0.05 38.76 -3.77
C PRO A 468 1.03 38.85 -2.60
N ASN A 469 0.75 38.15 -1.50
CA ASN A 469 1.55 38.17 -0.27
C ASN A 469 2.69 37.14 -0.27
N ILE A 470 2.92 36.42 -1.36
CA ILE A 470 3.94 35.36 -1.47
C ILE A 470 4.82 35.63 -2.70
N HIS A 471 6.12 35.45 -2.56
CA HIS A 471 7.07 35.41 -3.66
C HIS A 471 7.63 34.00 -3.79
N TYR A 472 8.06 33.64 -5.00
CA TYR A 472 8.62 32.33 -5.26
C TYR A 472 9.72 32.37 -6.32
N GLY A 473 10.60 31.37 -6.28
CA GLY A 473 11.65 31.13 -7.26
C GLY A 473 11.91 29.64 -7.41
N ARG A 474 12.69 29.26 -8.43
CA ARG A 474 12.94 27.84 -8.76
C ARG A 474 14.43 27.57 -8.92
N PHE A 475 14.83 26.36 -8.54
CA PHE A 475 16.17 25.85 -8.77
C PHE A 475 16.15 24.37 -9.13
N ARG A 476 17.23 23.93 -9.76
CA ARG A 476 17.45 22.56 -10.19
C ARG A 476 18.59 21.93 -9.43
N ILE A 477 18.46 20.62 -9.22
CA ILE A 477 19.52 19.77 -8.69
C ILE A 477 19.67 18.52 -9.54
N ALA A 478 20.84 17.89 -9.51
CA ALA A 478 21.11 16.61 -10.16
C ALA A 478 21.91 15.70 -9.23
N GLY A 479 21.59 14.40 -9.23
CA GLY A 479 22.34 13.40 -8.50
C GLY A 479 23.57 12.94 -9.28
N LYS A 480 24.65 12.58 -8.60
CA LYS A 480 25.88 12.04 -9.21
C LYS A 480 26.14 10.57 -8.86
N MET A 481 25.58 10.07 -7.75
CA MET A 481 25.87 8.72 -7.26
C MET A 481 24.64 8.11 -6.60
N ASN A 482 24.26 6.90 -7.00
CA ASN A 482 23.07 6.21 -6.48
C ASN A 482 23.19 5.92 -4.97
N GLY A 483 22.08 6.00 -4.25
CA GLY A 483 21.99 5.69 -2.82
C GLY A 483 22.38 6.86 -1.89
N GLU A 484 22.99 7.92 -2.43
CA GLU A 484 23.41 9.08 -1.65
C GLU A 484 22.24 9.90 -1.14
N GLU A 485 22.35 10.40 0.10
CA GLU A 485 21.35 11.28 0.71
C GLU A 485 21.98 12.61 1.09
N GLY A 486 21.23 13.70 0.95
CA GLY A 486 21.68 15.02 1.34
C GLY A 486 20.52 15.98 1.56
N THR A 487 20.86 17.15 2.09
CA THR A 487 19.90 18.21 2.37
C THR A 487 20.23 19.40 1.50
N ILE A 488 19.26 19.87 0.73
CA ILE A 488 19.30 21.17 0.09
C ILE A 488 18.92 22.22 1.11
N ILE A 489 19.69 23.30 1.15
CA ILE A 489 19.52 24.42 2.06
C ILE A 489 19.35 25.67 1.21
N CYS A 490 18.18 26.31 1.30
CA CYS A 490 17.92 27.64 0.78
C CYS A 490 18.12 28.65 1.90
N LYS A 491 18.84 29.74 1.64
CA LYS A 491 19.00 30.87 2.57
C LYS A 491 18.50 32.15 1.93
N LEU A 492 17.71 32.90 2.69
CA LEU A 492 17.25 34.25 2.37
C LEU A 492 17.49 35.10 3.61
N ASP A 493 18.55 35.90 3.60
CA ASP A 493 18.99 36.69 4.76
C ASP A 493 19.14 35.79 6.02
N ASP A 494 18.43 36.11 7.11
CA ASP A 494 18.43 35.32 8.36
C ASP A 494 17.50 34.09 8.32
N HIS A 495 16.77 33.89 7.23
CA HIS A 495 15.84 32.78 7.06
C HIS A 495 16.47 31.63 6.29
N SER A 496 16.22 30.40 6.74
CA SER A 496 16.66 29.21 6.04
C SER A 496 15.54 28.19 5.91
N ALA A 497 15.58 27.44 4.81
CA ALA A 497 14.66 26.36 4.51
C ALA A 497 15.44 25.15 4.03
N VAL A 498 14.95 23.95 4.33
CA VAL A 498 15.63 22.71 4.01
C VAL A 498 14.73 21.72 3.29
N ALA A 499 15.30 21.01 2.32
CA ALA A 499 14.65 19.89 1.64
C ALA A 499 15.58 18.69 1.61
N LYS A 500 15.04 17.50 1.92
CA LYS A 500 15.80 16.25 1.90
C LYS A 500 15.78 15.65 0.51
N VAL A 501 16.93 15.15 0.07
CA VAL A 501 17.11 14.61 -1.26
C VAL A 501 17.81 13.27 -1.17
N LYS A 502 17.28 12.28 -1.88
CA LYS A 502 17.92 10.98 -2.05
C LYS A 502 18.23 10.76 -3.51
N VAL A 503 19.48 10.51 -3.86
CA VAL A 503 19.83 10.06 -5.20
C VAL A 503 19.40 8.60 -5.31
N ALA A 504 18.34 8.37 -6.04
CA ALA A 504 17.81 7.04 -6.28
C ALA A 504 17.27 6.99 -7.69
N GLU A 505 17.47 5.86 -8.36
CA GLU A 505 16.68 5.57 -9.55
C GLU A 505 15.20 5.62 -9.16
N LEU A 506 14.44 6.56 -9.73
CA LEU A 506 12.99 6.44 -9.76
C LEU A 506 12.68 5.06 -10.33
N GLY A 507 11.87 4.27 -9.62
CA GLY A 507 11.69 2.84 -9.88
C GLY A 507 11.71 2.55 -11.37
N LYS A 508 12.71 1.78 -11.81
CA LYS A 508 12.92 1.44 -13.22
C LYS A 508 11.67 0.74 -13.78
N ILE A 509 10.79 1.50 -14.44
CA ILE A 509 10.22 1.01 -15.69
C ILE A 509 11.40 1.03 -16.65
N GLY A 510 11.84 -0.16 -17.05
CA GLY A 510 13.12 -0.35 -17.73
C GLY A 510 13.34 0.67 -18.85
N LYS A 511 14.57 1.19 -18.95
CA LYS A 511 15.06 1.91 -20.14
C LYS A 511 14.84 1.00 -21.35
N ARG A 512 13.67 1.08 -21.98
CA ARG A 512 13.46 0.53 -23.31
C ARG A 512 14.33 1.37 -24.24
N ARG A 513 15.36 0.75 -24.83
CA ARG A 513 15.94 1.23 -26.08
C ARG A 513 14.77 1.62 -26.99
N GLY A 514 14.62 2.91 -27.27
CA GLY A 514 13.46 3.42 -28.00
C GLY A 514 13.31 2.68 -29.33
N PRO A 515 12.27 1.85 -29.52
CA PRO A 515 12.00 1.26 -30.82
C PRO A 515 11.26 2.33 -31.64
N LYS A 516 11.56 2.45 -32.94
CA LYS A 516 10.85 3.34 -33.87
C LYS A 516 9.32 3.19 -33.72
N GLY A 517 8.67 4.14 -33.04
CA GLY A 517 7.22 4.15 -32.79
C GLY A 517 6.86 4.90 -31.51
N GLY A 518 5.80 5.73 -31.52
CA GLY A 518 5.40 6.57 -30.38
C GLY A 518 4.88 5.82 -29.14
N PHE A 519 4.36 6.59 -28.17
CA PHE A 519 3.70 6.11 -26.94
C PHE A 519 2.43 5.28 -27.22
N PHE A 520 1.58 5.69 -28.17
CA PHE A 520 0.32 5.02 -28.51
C PHE A 520 0.46 4.29 -29.85
N HIS A 521 0.19 2.99 -29.86
CA HIS A 521 0.29 2.13 -31.05
C HIS A 521 -1.09 1.73 -31.59
N SER A 522 -2.02 1.36 -30.72
CA SER A 522 -3.34 0.91 -31.16
C SER A 522 -4.47 1.23 -30.17
N ILE A 523 -5.71 1.16 -30.65
CA ILE A 523 -6.94 1.27 -29.86
C ILE A 523 -7.79 0.03 -30.18
N ARG A 524 -8.27 -0.69 -29.16
CA ARG A 524 -8.91 -2.00 -29.33
C ARG A 524 -10.10 -2.19 -28.37
N PRO A 525 -11.14 -2.95 -28.77
CA PRO A 525 -12.21 -3.34 -27.86
C PRO A 525 -11.71 -4.39 -26.87
N ALA A 526 -12.25 -4.35 -25.66
CA ALA A 526 -12.12 -5.37 -24.62
C ALA A 526 -13.51 -5.90 -24.27
N MET A 527 -13.66 -7.22 -24.31
CA MET A 527 -14.93 -7.94 -24.11
C MET A 527 -15.26 -8.22 -22.64
N GLU A 528 -14.50 -7.66 -21.69
CA GLU A 528 -14.69 -7.89 -20.26
C GLU A 528 -15.99 -7.22 -19.78
N GLU A 529 -16.86 -7.97 -19.11
CA GLU A 529 -18.21 -7.52 -18.75
C GLU A 529 -18.25 -6.63 -17.49
N ASN A 530 -17.30 -6.78 -16.56
CA ASN A 530 -17.25 -5.99 -15.31
C ASN A 530 -15.87 -5.39 -15.00
N PRO A 531 -15.27 -4.59 -15.89
CA PRO A 531 -13.98 -3.97 -15.62
C PRO A 531 -14.12 -2.80 -14.63
N SER A 532 -13.07 -2.55 -13.84
CA SER A 532 -13.01 -1.43 -12.88
C SER A 532 -12.98 -0.04 -13.53
N GLN A 533 -12.83 0.03 -14.85
CA GLN A 533 -12.79 1.27 -15.63
C GLN A 533 -13.28 1.02 -17.06
N ARG A 534 -13.72 2.09 -17.73
CA ARG A 534 -14.34 2.03 -19.08
C ARG A 534 -13.31 2.05 -20.22
N ALA A 535 -12.15 2.63 -19.97
CA ALA A 535 -11.00 2.58 -20.86
C ALA A 535 -9.69 2.50 -20.06
N ARG A 536 -8.68 1.86 -20.63
CA ARG A 536 -7.35 1.70 -20.01
C ARG A 536 -6.24 1.78 -21.05
N TYR A 537 -5.16 2.47 -20.72
CA TYR A 537 -3.93 2.38 -21.48
C TYR A 537 -3.03 1.24 -20.94
N ASP A 538 -2.62 0.35 -21.84
CA ASP A 538 -1.66 -0.74 -21.61
C ASP A 538 -0.30 -0.30 -22.16
N GLU A 539 0.63 0.01 -21.27
CA GLU A 539 1.97 0.50 -21.59
C GLU A 539 2.86 -0.57 -22.23
N SER A 540 2.71 -1.84 -21.83
CA SER A 540 3.49 -2.95 -22.38
C SER A 540 3.24 -3.10 -23.88
N ASN A 541 1.96 -3.09 -24.27
CA ASN A 541 1.50 -3.22 -25.66
C ASN A 541 1.27 -1.88 -26.37
N ARG A 542 1.41 -0.74 -25.67
CA ARG A 542 1.10 0.61 -26.17
C ARG A 542 -0.33 0.72 -26.74
N THR A 543 -1.28 0.06 -26.08
CA THR A 543 -2.66 -0.08 -26.58
C THR A 543 -3.65 0.57 -25.64
N VAL A 544 -4.58 1.36 -26.19
CA VAL A 544 -5.77 1.81 -25.46
C VAL A 544 -6.86 0.77 -25.61
N TRP A 545 -7.27 0.17 -24.50
CA TRP A 545 -8.38 -0.77 -24.43
C TRP A 545 -9.66 -0.03 -24.07
N ILE A 546 -10.72 -0.23 -24.86
CA ILE A 546 -12.07 0.27 -24.59
C ILE A 546 -12.95 -0.91 -24.20
N TYR A 547 -13.50 -0.89 -23.00
CA TYR A 547 -14.31 -1.97 -22.46
C TYR A 547 -15.75 -1.86 -22.96
N ILE A 548 -16.02 -2.45 -24.11
CA ILE A 548 -17.30 -2.29 -24.82
C ILE A 548 -18.47 -2.99 -24.14
N LYS A 549 -18.23 -3.91 -23.20
CA LYS A 549 -19.29 -4.54 -22.40
C LYS A 549 -19.56 -3.81 -21.08
N PHE A 550 -18.83 -2.73 -20.77
CA PHE A 550 -19.06 -1.97 -19.55
C PHE A 550 -20.47 -1.34 -19.53
N PRO A 551 -21.18 -1.36 -18.37
CA PRO A 551 -22.48 -0.72 -18.21
C PRO A 551 -22.47 0.77 -18.61
N GLY A 552 -23.18 1.13 -19.68
CA GLY A 552 -23.22 2.49 -20.22
C GLY A 552 -22.26 2.77 -21.38
N VAL A 553 -21.37 1.84 -21.72
CA VAL A 553 -20.57 1.87 -22.96
C VAL A 553 -21.17 0.96 -24.04
N GLU A 554 -21.77 -0.17 -23.64
CA GLU A 554 -22.27 -1.20 -24.56
C GLU A 554 -23.27 -0.72 -25.61
N ARG A 555 -24.08 0.30 -25.29
CA ARG A 555 -25.05 0.86 -26.24
C ARG A 555 -24.40 1.60 -27.42
N TYR A 556 -23.13 2.00 -27.30
CA TYR A 556 -22.45 2.83 -28.30
C TYR A 556 -21.62 2.02 -29.30
N PHE A 557 -21.12 0.85 -28.92
CA PHE A 557 -20.16 0.11 -29.75
C PHE A 557 -20.59 -1.33 -30.05
N GLY A 558 -20.28 -1.80 -31.26
CA GLY A 558 -20.27 -3.22 -31.62
C GLY A 558 -19.04 -3.94 -31.07
N ASN A 559 -19.01 -5.27 -31.23
CA ASN A 559 -17.93 -6.13 -30.71
C ASN A 559 -16.54 -5.82 -31.30
N ASP A 560 -16.51 -5.18 -32.47
CA ASP A 560 -15.34 -4.73 -33.21
C ASP A 560 -15.08 -3.22 -33.04
N LEU A 561 -15.64 -2.60 -32.00
CA LEU A 561 -15.59 -1.15 -31.75
C LEU A 561 -16.33 -0.31 -32.81
N SER A 562 -17.11 -0.92 -33.71
CA SER A 562 -17.95 -0.19 -34.68
C SER A 562 -18.96 0.70 -33.98
N PHE A 563 -19.24 1.87 -34.58
CA PHE A 563 -20.15 2.85 -33.98
C PHE A 563 -21.58 2.46 -34.31
N LYS A 564 -22.42 2.36 -33.27
CA LYS A 564 -23.85 2.01 -33.43
C LYS A 564 -24.70 3.20 -33.87
N GLY A 565 -24.22 4.42 -33.63
CA GLY A 565 -24.86 5.68 -34.01
C GLY A 565 -23.90 6.87 -33.90
N GLU A 566 -24.35 8.06 -34.30
CA GLU A 566 -23.54 9.30 -34.24
C GLU A 566 -23.11 9.66 -32.82
N GLU A 567 -23.94 9.31 -31.83
CA GLU A 567 -23.66 9.44 -30.39
C GLU A 567 -22.47 8.60 -29.92
N SER A 568 -21.99 7.65 -30.74
CA SER A 568 -20.80 6.85 -30.44
C SER A 568 -19.50 7.64 -30.61
N LYS A 569 -19.48 8.67 -31.46
CA LYS A 569 -18.31 9.54 -31.68
C LYS A 569 -17.88 10.28 -30.41
N PRO A 570 -18.75 11.04 -29.72
CA PRO A 570 -18.36 11.71 -28.48
C PRO A 570 -17.99 10.70 -27.39
N MET A 571 -18.71 9.57 -27.28
CA MET A 571 -18.35 8.52 -26.32
C MET A 571 -16.96 7.92 -26.59
N TYR A 572 -16.61 7.68 -27.86
CA TYR A 572 -15.31 7.18 -28.25
C TYR A 572 -14.21 8.18 -27.89
N ALA A 573 -14.42 9.46 -28.21
CA ALA A 573 -13.49 10.53 -27.88
C ALA A 573 -13.28 10.67 -26.37
N GLU A 574 -14.34 10.59 -25.57
CA GLU A 574 -14.28 10.58 -24.10
C GLU A 574 -13.44 9.40 -23.58
N LEU A 575 -13.67 8.18 -24.07
CA LEU A 575 -12.98 6.99 -23.59
C LEU A 575 -11.49 6.99 -23.95
N VAL A 576 -11.16 7.39 -25.19
CA VAL A 576 -9.76 7.52 -25.62
C VAL A 576 -9.09 8.69 -24.89
N GLY A 577 -9.80 9.80 -24.73
CA GLY A 577 -9.34 10.98 -24.00
C GLY A 577 -9.08 10.68 -22.53
N GLU A 578 -9.96 9.92 -21.87
CA GLU A 578 -9.78 9.45 -20.50
C GLU A 578 -8.48 8.64 -20.36
N ALA A 579 -8.24 7.68 -21.25
CA ALA A 579 -7.02 6.87 -21.22
C ALA A 579 -5.75 7.71 -21.49
N PHE A 580 -5.81 8.66 -22.43
CA PHE A 580 -4.71 9.56 -22.74
C PHE A 580 -4.40 10.53 -21.59
N CYS A 581 -5.41 11.19 -21.03
CA CYS A 581 -5.22 12.14 -19.94
C CYS A 581 -4.70 11.44 -18.69
N LYS A 582 -5.17 10.22 -18.40
CA LYS A 582 -4.59 9.38 -17.32
C LYS A 582 -3.11 9.09 -17.54
N PHE A 583 -2.70 8.81 -18.79
CA PHE A 583 -1.29 8.60 -19.13
C PHE A 583 -0.45 9.87 -18.87
N ILE A 584 -0.90 11.04 -19.33
CA ILE A 584 -0.22 12.31 -19.09
C ILE A 584 -0.16 12.64 -17.59
N ALA A 585 -1.28 12.51 -16.89
CA ALA A 585 -1.34 12.78 -15.46
C ALA A 585 -0.39 11.89 -14.65
N ARG A 586 -0.26 10.60 -15.00
CA ARG A 586 0.73 9.71 -14.38
C ARG A 586 2.15 10.16 -14.68
N TYR A 587 2.44 10.44 -15.95
CA TYR A 587 3.75 10.92 -16.38
C TYR A 587 4.16 12.17 -15.59
N ASP A 588 3.27 13.14 -15.47
CA ASP A 588 3.50 14.40 -14.77
C ASP A 588 3.75 14.20 -13.27
N VAL A 589 2.93 13.38 -12.60
CA VAL A 589 3.11 13.07 -11.18
C VAL A 589 4.42 12.31 -10.93
N GLU A 590 4.75 11.35 -11.78
CA GLU A 590 5.99 10.56 -11.68
C GLU A 590 7.24 11.41 -11.89
N HIS A 591 7.18 12.40 -12.79
CA HIS A 591 8.27 13.33 -13.05
C HIS A 591 8.26 14.55 -12.12
N GLY A 592 7.40 14.53 -11.10
CA GLY A 592 7.37 15.55 -10.05
C GLY A 592 6.91 16.92 -10.53
N LYS A 593 6.13 16.98 -11.62
CA LYS A 593 5.46 18.21 -12.06
C LYS A 593 4.55 18.71 -10.92
N PHE A 594 3.69 17.81 -10.41
CA PHE A 594 2.78 18.07 -9.30
C PHE A 594 3.38 17.72 -7.93
N PRO A 595 3.29 18.60 -6.91
CA PRO A 595 3.78 18.30 -5.56
C PRO A 595 2.90 17.23 -4.90
N ILE A 596 3.50 16.08 -4.58
CA ILE A 596 2.85 15.00 -3.82
C ILE A 596 2.85 15.39 -2.33
N MET A 597 1.95 16.29 -1.93
CA MET A 597 1.77 16.67 -0.52
C MET A 597 0.91 15.63 0.19
N GLY A 598 1.52 14.50 0.58
CA GLY A 598 0.91 13.50 1.48
C GLY A 598 -0.28 12.70 0.93
N ASP A 599 -0.96 13.20 -0.11
CA ASP A 599 -2.05 12.52 -0.80
C ASP A 599 -1.76 12.46 -2.32
N PRO A 600 -1.12 11.37 -2.78
CA PRO A 600 -0.87 11.12 -4.21
C PRO A 600 -2.14 11.14 -5.07
N ILE A 601 -3.32 10.93 -4.46
CA ILE A 601 -4.60 10.94 -5.17
C ILE A 601 -4.95 12.36 -5.62
N ASN A 602 -4.69 13.38 -4.78
CA ASN A 602 -4.98 14.76 -5.13
C ASN A 602 -4.05 15.30 -6.21
N ALA A 603 -2.76 14.98 -6.15
CA ALA A 603 -1.81 15.36 -7.20
C ALA A 603 -2.20 14.77 -8.56
N PHE A 604 -2.58 13.49 -8.57
CA PHE A 604 -3.09 12.84 -9.78
C PHE A 604 -4.40 13.44 -10.28
N ALA A 605 -5.33 13.80 -9.38
CA ALA A 605 -6.60 14.41 -9.74
C ALA A 605 -6.42 15.78 -10.40
N ILE A 606 -5.53 16.62 -9.87
CA ILE A 606 -5.19 17.93 -10.44
C ILE A 606 -4.55 17.74 -11.83
N ALA A 607 -3.57 16.84 -11.93
CA ALA A 607 -2.91 16.51 -13.19
C ALA A 607 -3.90 16.01 -14.26
N MET A 608 -4.89 15.21 -13.83
CA MET A 608 -5.93 14.69 -14.69
C MET A 608 -6.84 15.80 -15.22
N ASP A 609 -7.28 16.72 -14.36
CA ASP A 609 -8.14 17.85 -14.75
C ASP A 609 -7.40 18.81 -15.72
N GLU A 610 -6.12 19.11 -15.48
CA GLU A 610 -5.31 19.92 -16.39
C GLU A 610 -5.15 19.24 -17.76
N ALA A 611 -4.82 17.95 -17.77
CA ALA A 611 -4.70 17.18 -19.01
C ALA A 611 -6.02 17.15 -19.79
N GLN A 612 -7.16 17.00 -19.12
CA GLN A 612 -8.48 17.02 -19.73
C GLN A 612 -8.79 18.38 -20.37
N LYS A 613 -8.65 19.47 -19.61
CA LYS A 613 -8.85 20.85 -20.12
C LYS A 613 -8.00 21.11 -21.36
N ARG A 614 -6.76 20.64 -21.34
CA ARG A 614 -5.77 20.93 -22.39
C ARG A 614 -5.94 20.09 -23.65
N TYR A 615 -6.32 18.82 -23.53
CA TYR A 615 -6.24 17.87 -24.65
C TYR A 615 -7.56 17.25 -25.08
N LEU A 616 -8.57 17.18 -24.20
CA LEU A 616 -9.79 16.44 -24.49
C LEU A 616 -10.52 17.01 -25.72
N HIS A 617 -10.64 18.33 -25.81
CA HIS A 617 -11.28 19.00 -26.96
C HIS A 617 -10.57 18.69 -28.30
N LEU A 618 -9.24 18.58 -28.31
CA LEU A 618 -8.47 18.24 -29.51
C LEU A 618 -8.72 16.79 -29.97
N ILE A 619 -8.89 15.88 -29.00
CA ILE A 619 -9.23 14.48 -29.28
C ILE A 619 -10.63 14.39 -29.85
N HIS A 620 -11.61 15.09 -29.26
CA HIS A 620 -12.96 15.22 -29.80
C HIS A 620 -12.93 15.69 -31.25
N GLU A 621 -12.32 16.84 -31.53
CA GLU A 621 -12.25 17.37 -32.89
C GLU A 621 -11.69 16.35 -33.91
N ALA A 622 -10.65 15.60 -33.53
CA ALA A 622 -10.05 14.63 -34.42
C ALA A 622 -10.95 13.43 -34.72
N VAL A 623 -11.76 13.00 -33.74
CA VAL A 623 -12.76 11.95 -33.92
C VAL A 623 -13.91 12.46 -34.81
N PHE A 624 -14.41 13.68 -34.58
CA PHE A 624 -15.50 14.28 -35.36
C PHE A 624 -15.09 14.62 -36.81
N LYS A 625 -13.83 14.97 -37.06
CA LYS A 625 -13.29 15.20 -38.41
C LYS A 625 -13.25 13.93 -39.27
N HIS A 626 -13.35 12.74 -38.67
CA HIS A 626 -13.36 11.50 -39.42
C HIS A 626 -14.78 11.17 -39.93
N ARG A 627 -14.94 11.21 -41.26
CA ARG A 627 -16.14 10.69 -41.92
C ARG A 627 -16.11 9.16 -41.84
N LEU A 628 -17.07 8.57 -41.14
CA LEU A 628 -17.20 7.12 -40.97
C LEU A 628 -17.81 6.47 -42.20
#